data_AF-I7FS01-F1
#
_entry.id   AF-I7FS01-F1
#
_cell.length_a   1.000
_cell.length_b   1.000
_cell.length_c   1.000
_cell.angle_alpha   90.00
_cell.angle_beta   90.00
_cell.angle_gamma   90.00
#
_symmetry.space_group_name_H-M   'P 1'
#
loop_
_entity.id
_entity.type
_entity.pdbx_description
1 polymer ?
#
loop_
_entity_poly.entity_id
_entity_poly.type
_entity_poly.pdbx_seq_one_letter_code
_entity_poly.pdbx_strand_id
1 'polypeptide(L)'
;MAKATSSVLPPAERILAAAADLLRAGGIDAVSTRAVATEAGVQPPTIYRQFGDKDGLLDAVTRHVLESYIDRKRLLTDPDADPALILRELWDLHVEFGMQQPHCYLLTYGQGRRTSAADETVSILGEVIGRLGAAGRLTMSVRRATDYFRASGTGFVMSQLSLASEERDAELSGIIFEATLAAVSTDGRRGRGRKANDVRARAVALREALPESRTPALSAAEQGLLAEWLDRLADQA
;
A
#
# COMPACT_ATOMS: atom_id res chain seq x y z
N MET A 1 37.01 16.23 6.88
CA MET A 1 37.48 15.12 6.00
C MET A 1 36.72 13.87 6.40
N ALA A 2 35.74 13.45 5.61
CA ALA A 2 35.02 12.18 5.76
C ALA A 2 34.67 11.66 4.36
N LYS A 3 35.68 11.13 3.67
CA LYS A 3 35.58 10.59 2.31
C LYS A 3 36.20 9.20 2.33
N ALA A 4 35.53 8.23 2.97
CA ALA A 4 36.09 6.88 3.13
C ALA A 4 35.04 5.75 3.24
N THR A 5 33.82 5.92 2.68
CA THR A 5 32.84 4.80 2.62
C THR A 5 32.11 4.67 1.27
N SER A 6 32.40 5.50 0.27
CA SER A 6 31.69 5.42 -1.03
C SER A 6 32.27 4.40 -2.02
N SER A 7 33.33 3.66 -1.65
CA SER A 7 34.12 2.84 -2.58
C SER A 7 33.74 1.34 -2.62
N VAL A 8 32.83 0.87 -1.77
CA VAL A 8 32.61 -0.60 -1.59
C VAL A 8 31.32 -1.10 -2.26
N LEU A 9 30.33 -0.25 -2.51
CA LEU A 9 29.05 -0.66 -3.10
C LEU A 9 29.13 -0.75 -4.64
N PRO A 10 28.44 -1.73 -5.27
CA PRO A 10 28.27 -1.80 -6.72
C PRO A 10 27.76 -0.48 -7.32
N PRO A 11 28.10 -0.15 -8.58
CA PRO A 11 27.67 1.10 -9.22
C PRO A 11 26.16 1.34 -9.18
N ALA A 12 25.34 0.29 -9.32
CA ALA A 12 23.89 0.40 -9.26
C ALA A 12 23.39 0.88 -7.89
N GLU A 13 23.92 0.31 -6.80
CA GLU A 13 23.54 0.69 -5.43
C GLU A 13 23.96 2.13 -5.10
N ARG A 14 25.16 2.56 -5.54
CA ARG A 14 25.57 3.96 -5.38
C ARG A 14 24.67 4.93 -6.14
N ILE A 15 24.24 4.54 -7.34
CA ILE A 15 23.30 5.33 -8.14
C ILE A 15 21.95 5.43 -7.44
N LEU A 16 21.44 4.33 -6.89
CA LEU A 16 20.17 4.30 -6.15
C LEU A 16 20.23 5.16 -4.88
N ALA A 17 21.30 5.05 -4.09
CA ALA A 17 21.50 5.86 -2.90
C ALA A 17 21.55 7.36 -3.23
N ALA A 18 22.35 7.74 -4.23
CA ALA A 18 22.43 9.12 -4.69
C ALA A 18 21.09 9.66 -5.22
N ALA A 19 20.36 8.85 -6.00
CA ALA A 19 19.04 9.22 -6.49
C ALA A 19 18.02 9.37 -5.34
N ALA A 20 18.10 8.51 -4.32
CA ALA A 20 17.20 8.56 -3.16
C ALA A 20 17.44 9.83 -2.33
N ASP A 21 18.69 10.21 -2.13
CA ASP A 21 19.05 11.44 -1.41
C ASP A 21 18.62 12.69 -2.19
N LEU A 22 18.82 12.71 -3.51
CA LEU A 22 18.33 13.79 -4.37
C LEU A 22 16.79 13.88 -4.35
N LEU A 23 16.10 12.74 -4.42
CA LEU A 23 14.63 12.67 -4.34
C LEU A 23 14.13 13.23 -2.99
N ARG A 24 14.80 12.88 -1.89
CA ARG A 24 14.46 13.36 -0.55
C ARG A 24 14.68 14.87 -0.41
N ALA A 25 15.74 15.40 -1.04
CA ALA A 25 16.11 16.80 -0.91
C ALA A 25 15.28 17.75 -1.78
N GLY A 26 14.88 17.34 -2.99
CA GLY A 26 14.25 18.25 -3.95
C GLY A 26 13.26 17.60 -4.91
N GLY A 27 12.74 16.43 -4.56
CA GLY A 27 11.72 15.75 -5.36
C GLY A 27 12.21 15.29 -6.74
N ILE A 28 11.25 15.03 -7.63
CA ILE A 28 11.49 14.50 -8.97
C ILE A 28 12.38 15.43 -9.83
N ASP A 29 12.32 16.73 -9.61
CA ASP A 29 13.06 17.72 -10.37
C ASP A 29 14.56 17.72 -10.02
N ALA A 30 14.91 17.38 -8.77
CA ALA A 30 16.29 17.20 -8.35
C ALA A 30 16.92 15.93 -8.93
N VAL A 31 16.12 14.92 -9.27
CA VAL A 31 16.60 13.65 -9.84
C VAL A 31 16.81 13.81 -11.35
N SER A 32 18.01 14.26 -11.73
CA SER A 32 18.48 14.25 -13.13
C SER A 32 19.61 13.24 -13.31
N THR A 33 19.73 12.65 -14.50
CA THR A 33 20.83 11.70 -14.81
C THR A 33 22.20 12.32 -14.59
N ARG A 34 22.36 13.63 -14.85
CA ARG A 34 23.60 14.36 -14.58
C ARG A 34 23.88 14.56 -13.09
N ALA A 35 22.88 14.98 -12.31
CA ALA A 35 23.03 15.17 -10.87
C ALA A 35 23.35 13.83 -10.18
N VAL A 36 22.60 12.79 -10.51
CA VAL A 36 22.79 11.43 -9.98
C VAL A 36 24.17 10.88 -10.36
N ALA A 37 24.62 11.06 -11.61
CA ALA A 37 25.94 10.60 -12.04
C ALA A 37 27.06 11.29 -11.23
N THR A 38 26.91 12.59 -11.01
CA THR A 38 27.86 13.40 -10.24
C THR A 38 27.92 12.92 -8.79
N GLU A 39 26.78 12.78 -8.13
CA GLU A 39 26.68 12.37 -6.73
C GLU A 39 27.14 10.92 -6.50
N ALA A 40 26.76 9.99 -7.40
CA ALA A 40 27.17 8.59 -7.32
C ALA A 40 28.63 8.32 -7.73
N GLY A 41 29.33 9.34 -8.25
CA GLY A 41 30.70 9.22 -8.77
C GLY A 41 30.81 8.27 -9.96
N VAL A 42 29.84 8.30 -10.88
CA VAL A 42 29.80 7.47 -12.09
C VAL A 42 29.70 8.31 -13.36
N GLN A 43 30.03 7.70 -14.50
CA GLN A 43 29.82 8.35 -15.81
C GLN A 43 28.35 8.24 -16.22
N PRO A 44 27.73 9.27 -16.84
CA PRO A 44 26.32 9.24 -17.25
C PRO A 44 25.89 8.01 -18.07
N PRO A 45 26.69 7.47 -19.00
CA PRO A 45 26.36 6.22 -19.72
C PRO A 45 26.15 5.00 -18.82
N THR A 46 26.70 5.00 -17.60
CA THR A 46 26.50 3.93 -16.62
C THR A 46 25.07 3.91 -16.12
N ILE A 47 24.42 5.07 -15.94
CA ILE A 47 23.02 5.15 -15.52
C ILE A 47 22.12 4.52 -16.58
N TYR A 48 22.31 4.90 -17.85
CA TYR A 48 21.52 4.35 -18.95
C TYR A 48 21.69 2.84 -19.10
N ARG A 49 22.91 2.32 -18.89
CA ARG A 49 23.18 0.88 -18.91
C ARG A 49 22.48 0.12 -17.77
N GLN A 50 22.39 0.72 -16.59
CA GLN A 50 21.83 0.06 -15.40
C GLN A 50 20.31 0.17 -15.34
N PHE A 51 19.75 1.32 -15.72
CA PHE A 51 18.35 1.66 -15.46
C PHE A 51 17.56 2.02 -16.71
N GLY A 52 18.17 1.97 -17.90
CA GLY A 52 17.52 2.36 -19.15
C GLY A 52 17.46 3.88 -19.28
N ASP A 53 16.36 4.49 -18.87
CA ASP A 53 16.12 5.92 -19.00
C ASP A 53 15.85 6.59 -17.63
N LYS A 54 15.39 7.85 -17.66
CA LYS A 54 15.04 8.58 -16.43
C LYS A 54 13.87 7.91 -15.69
N ASP A 55 12.90 7.36 -16.41
CA ASP A 55 11.74 6.72 -15.81
C ASP A 55 12.11 5.39 -15.16
N GLY A 56 12.96 4.58 -15.80
CA GLY A 56 13.51 3.37 -15.20
C GLY A 56 14.36 3.65 -13.97
N LEU A 57 15.13 4.76 -13.95
CA LEU A 57 15.83 5.21 -12.75
C LEU A 57 14.85 5.63 -11.63
N LEU A 58 13.81 6.39 -11.96
CA LEU A 58 12.79 6.82 -11.00
C LEU A 58 12.02 5.64 -10.40
N ASP A 59 11.67 4.64 -11.20
CA ASP A 59 11.01 3.43 -10.72
C ASP A 59 11.93 2.61 -9.82
N ALA A 60 13.21 2.49 -10.19
CA ALA A 60 14.19 1.75 -9.40
C ALA A 60 14.48 2.43 -8.06
N VAL A 61 14.65 3.76 -8.03
CA VAL A 61 14.85 4.51 -6.77
C VAL A 61 13.58 4.49 -5.91
N THR A 62 12.39 4.58 -6.51
CA THR A 62 11.13 4.48 -5.78
C THR A 62 11.00 3.11 -5.11
N ARG A 63 11.32 2.03 -5.84
CA ARG A 63 11.38 0.68 -5.25
C ARG A 63 12.39 0.62 -4.11
N HIS A 64 13.60 1.16 -4.31
CA HIS A 64 14.64 1.16 -3.29
C HIS A 64 14.20 1.87 -2.00
N VAL A 65 13.52 3.01 -2.10
CA VAL A 65 12.98 3.73 -0.93
C VAL A 65 11.82 2.96 -0.30
N LEU A 66 10.94 2.36 -1.10
CA LEU A 66 9.80 1.57 -0.62
C LEU A 66 10.19 0.22 -0.01
N GLU A 67 11.36 -0.33 -0.33
CA GLU A 67 11.79 -1.67 0.10
C GLU A 67 11.72 -1.84 1.61
N SER A 68 12.34 -0.92 2.37
CA SER A 68 12.28 -0.95 3.84
C SER A 68 10.86 -0.82 4.40
N TYR A 69 9.99 -0.08 3.72
CA TYR A 69 8.59 0.10 4.09
C TYR A 69 7.76 -1.16 3.81
N ILE A 70 7.99 -1.81 2.67
CA ILE A 70 7.36 -3.09 2.31
C ILE A 70 7.81 -4.19 3.27
N ASP A 71 9.09 -4.26 3.62
CA ASP A 71 9.61 -5.22 4.60
C ASP A 71 8.98 -5.03 5.98
N ARG A 72 8.86 -3.78 6.44
CA ARG A 72 8.13 -3.47 7.69
C ARG A 72 6.67 -3.91 7.61
N LYS A 73 5.99 -3.72 6.48
CA LYS A 73 4.61 -4.22 6.31
C LYS A 73 4.51 -5.73 6.43
N ARG A 74 5.41 -6.48 5.80
CA ARG A 74 5.44 -7.95 5.87
C ARG A 74 5.67 -8.47 7.29
N LEU A 75 6.47 -7.76 8.08
CA LEU A 75 6.70 -8.13 9.48
C LEU A 75 5.47 -7.95 10.38
N LEU A 76 4.54 -7.05 10.01
CA LEU A 76 3.30 -6.81 10.76
C LEU A 76 2.22 -7.86 10.46
N THR A 77 2.33 -8.63 9.37
CA THR A 77 1.27 -9.56 8.95
C THR A 77 1.36 -10.93 9.65
N ASP A 78 1.46 -10.93 10.98
CA ASP A 78 1.41 -12.15 11.80
C ASP A 78 0.09 -12.91 11.51
N PRO A 79 0.14 -14.18 11.04
CA PRO A 79 -1.04 -15.00 10.77
C PRO A 79 -1.97 -15.23 11.98
N ASP A 80 -1.44 -15.17 13.20
CA ASP A 80 -2.18 -15.50 14.42
C ASP A 80 -2.80 -14.27 15.11
N ALA A 81 -2.36 -13.06 14.76
CA ALA A 81 -2.89 -11.82 15.31
C ALA A 81 -4.26 -11.45 14.73
N ASP A 82 -5.04 -10.62 15.46
CA ASP A 82 -6.31 -10.10 14.96
C ASP A 82 -6.06 -9.22 13.71
N PRO A 83 -6.64 -9.54 12.54
CA PRO A 83 -6.46 -8.75 11.32
C PRO A 83 -6.85 -7.27 11.48
N ALA A 84 -7.80 -6.94 12.34
CA ALA A 84 -8.17 -5.54 12.59
C ALA A 84 -7.06 -4.75 13.30
N LEU A 85 -6.30 -5.39 14.19
CA LEU A 85 -5.12 -4.78 14.82
C LEU A 85 -4.00 -4.61 13.78
N ILE A 86 -3.77 -5.61 12.93
CA ILE A 86 -2.78 -5.49 11.85
C ILE A 86 -3.15 -4.33 10.91
N LEU A 87 -4.44 -4.14 10.57
CA LEU A 87 -4.87 -3.01 9.76
C LEU A 87 -4.55 -1.66 10.41
N ARG A 88 -4.64 -1.55 11.74
CA ARG A 88 -4.23 -0.35 12.47
C ARG A 88 -2.74 -0.09 12.29
N GLU A 89 -1.91 -1.11 12.50
CA GLU A 89 -0.46 -0.97 12.37
C GLU A 89 -0.03 -0.67 10.93
N LEU A 90 -0.67 -1.30 9.93
CA LEU A 90 -0.44 -1.02 8.52
C LEU A 90 -0.88 0.40 8.12
N TRP A 91 -1.93 0.94 8.74
CA TRP A 91 -2.38 2.32 8.58
C TRP A 91 -1.36 3.29 9.15
N ASP A 92 -0.93 3.08 10.40
CA ASP A 92 0.08 3.91 11.05
C ASP A 92 1.38 3.95 10.28
N LEU A 93 1.86 2.79 9.83
CA LEU A 93 3.06 2.68 9.00
C LEU A 93 2.91 3.43 7.66
N HIS A 94 1.72 3.38 7.05
CA HIS A 94 1.46 4.10 5.80
C HIS A 94 1.48 5.62 5.99
N VAL A 95 0.86 6.10 7.06
CA VAL A 95 0.86 7.52 7.43
C VAL A 95 2.27 8.00 7.77
N GLU A 96 3.00 7.23 8.59
CA GLU A 96 4.40 7.50 8.96
C GLU A 96 5.26 7.63 7.70
N PHE A 97 5.18 6.67 6.78
CA PHE A 97 5.92 6.70 5.52
C PHE A 97 5.61 7.95 4.69
N GLY A 98 4.33 8.29 4.56
CA GLY A 98 3.89 9.47 3.82
C GLY A 98 4.44 10.78 4.39
N MET A 99 4.49 10.90 5.71
CA MET A 99 5.02 12.09 6.39
C MET A 99 6.56 12.15 6.35
N GLN A 100 7.26 11.02 6.45
CA GLN A 100 8.72 10.97 6.46
C GLN A 100 9.34 11.03 5.07
N GLN A 101 8.64 10.56 4.03
CA GLN A 101 9.14 10.49 2.65
C GLN A 101 8.18 11.19 1.66
N PRO A 102 7.85 12.48 1.84
CA PRO A 102 6.78 13.15 1.08
C PRO A 102 7.00 13.14 -0.43
N HIS A 103 8.23 13.36 -0.89
CA HIS A 103 8.55 13.35 -2.32
C HIS A 103 8.44 11.96 -2.96
N CYS A 104 8.89 10.91 -2.25
CA CYS A 104 8.71 9.53 -2.71
C CYS A 104 7.23 9.14 -2.70
N TYR A 105 6.49 9.60 -1.69
CA TYR A 105 5.05 9.35 -1.57
C TYR A 105 4.27 9.99 -2.73
N LEU A 106 4.53 11.26 -3.04
CA LEU A 106 3.93 11.97 -4.17
C LEU A 106 4.25 11.31 -5.52
N LEU A 107 5.48 10.83 -5.70
CA LEU A 107 5.87 10.10 -6.90
C LEU A 107 5.12 8.76 -7.05
N THR A 108 4.92 8.05 -5.93
CA THR A 108 4.28 6.74 -5.89
C THR A 108 2.75 6.82 -6.04
N TYR A 109 2.12 7.80 -5.38
CA TYR A 109 0.66 7.85 -5.21
C TYR A 109 -0.01 9.06 -5.87
N GLY A 110 0.74 10.12 -6.21
CA GLY A 110 0.18 11.39 -6.71
C GLY A 110 0.14 11.54 -8.23
N GLN A 111 0.98 10.81 -8.97
CA GLN A 111 1.17 11.03 -10.43
C GLN A 111 0.59 9.92 -11.31
N GLY A 112 -0.29 9.06 -10.77
CA GLY A 112 -0.89 7.94 -11.53
C GLY A 112 0.12 6.89 -12.03
N ARG A 113 1.40 6.99 -11.63
CA ARG A 113 2.43 6.01 -11.94
C ARG A 113 2.14 4.72 -11.17
N ARG A 114 1.96 3.62 -11.91
CA ARG A 114 1.88 2.30 -11.30
C ARG A 114 3.28 1.71 -11.22
N THR A 115 3.80 1.57 -10.01
CA THR A 115 5.03 0.83 -9.76
C THR A 115 4.67 -0.53 -9.18
N SER A 116 5.42 -1.57 -9.54
CA SER A 116 5.23 -2.89 -8.93
C SER A 116 5.40 -2.90 -7.40
N ALA A 117 6.18 -1.96 -6.83
CA ALA A 117 6.29 -1.78 -5.38
C ALA A 117 4.99 -1.21 -4.75
N ALA A 118 4.30 -0.31 -5.46
CA ALA A 118 2.98 0.15 -5.04
C ALA A 118 1.93 -0.97 -5.13
N ASP A 119 1.98 -1.78 -6.20
CA ASP A 119 1.10 -2.95 -6.35
C ASP A 119 1.32 -3.98 -5.23
N GLU A 120 2.57 -4.24 -4.85
CA GLU A 120 2.93 -5.11 -3.74
C GLU A 120 2.40 -4.59 -2.40
N THR A 121 2.52 -3.28 -2.15
CA THR A 121 1.95 -2.66 -0.95
C THR A 121 0.43 -2.88 -0.85
N VAL A 122 -0.27 -2.84 -1.99
CA VAL A 122 -1.71 -3.09 -2.07
C VAL A 122 -2.02 -4.57 -1.86
N SER A 123 -1.19 -5.48 -2.37
CA SER A 123 -1.34 -6.93 -2.16
C SER A 123 -1.34 -7.28 -0.68
N ILE A 124 -0.35 -6.79 0.08
CA ILE A 124 -0.25 -7.04 1.53
C ILE A 124 -1.50 -6.56 2.28
N LEU A 125 -2.00 -5.37 1.94
CA LEU A 125 -3.25 -4.86 2.50
C LEU A 125 -4.44 -5.77 2.16
N GLY A 126 -4.54 -6.22 0.91
CA GLY A 126 -5.59 -7.12 0.45
C GLY A 126 -5.57 -8.48 1.16
N GLU A 127 -4.40 -9.03 1.44
CA GLU A 127 -4.23 -10.28 2.20
C GLU A 127 -4.79 -10.15 3.63
N VAL A 128 -4.47 -9.06 4.33
CA VAL A 128 -4.97 -8.81 5.69
C VAL A 128 -6.48 -8.57 5.68
N ILE A 129 -7.00 -7.82 4.70
CA ILE A 129 -8.44 -7.63 4.52
C ILE A 129 -9.15 -8.96 4.21
N GLY A 130 -8.55 -9.82 3.39
CA GLY A 130 -9.04 -11.18 3.12
C GLY A 130 -9.23 -11.99 4.40
N ARG A 131 -8.32 -11.86 5.37
CA ARG A 131 -8.47 -12.50 6.69
C ARG A 131 -9.67 -11.98 7.49
N LEU A 132 -10.01 -10.68 7.42
CA LEU A 132 -11.28 -10.20 7.99
C LEU A 132 -12.49 -10.83 7.27
N GLY A 133 -12.40 -10.99 5.96
CA GLY A 133 -13.43 -11.60 5.13
C GLY A 133 -13.68 -13.06 5.50
N ALA A 134 -12.62 -13.86 5.62
CA ALA A 134 -12.65 -15.25 6.05
C ALA A 134 -13.26 -15.41 7.46
N ALA A 135 -13.03 -14.44 8.35
CA ALA A 135 -13.66 -14.39 9.67
C ALA A 135 -15.14 -13.92 9.65
N GLY A 136 -15.73 -13.65 8.48
CA GLY A 136 -17.10 -13.16 8.34
C GLY A 136 -17.31 -11.72 8.85
N ARG A 137 -16.23 -10.95 8.99
CA ARG A 137 -16.25 -9.59 9.58
C ARG A 137 -16.36 -8.48 8.54
N LEU A 138 -16.20 -8.76 7.25
CA LEU A 138 -16.35 -7.76 6.19
C LEU A 138 -17.81 -7.55 5.78
N THR A 139 -18.15 -6.30 5.43
CA THR A 139 -19.48 -5.91 4.94
C THR A 139 -19.54 -5.66 3.44
N MET A 140 -18.42 -5.83 2.73
CA MET A 140 -18.27 -5.68 1.29
C MET A 140 -17.16 -6.61 0.77
N SER A 141 -16.99 -6.73 -0.55
CA SER A 141 -15.93 -7.56 -1.14
C SER A 141 -14.53 -7.14 -0.67
N VAL A 142 -13.60 -8.10 -0.60
CA VAL A 142 -12.18 -7.85 -0.24
C VAL A 142 -11.56 -6.79 -1.14
N ARG A 143 -11.83 -6.87 -2.44
CA ARG A 143 -11.37 -5.87 -3.42
C ARG A 143 -11.88 -4.47 -3.07
N ARG A 144 -13.20 -4.32 -2.87
CA ARG A 144 -13.78 -3.01 -2.54
C ARG A 144 -13.28 -2.48 -1.20
N ALA A 145 -13.16 -3.32 -0.19
CA ALA A 145 -12.60 -2.94 1.10
C ALA A 145 -11.14 -2.49 0.99
N THR A 146 -10.33 -3.17 0.17
CA THR A 146 -8.93 -2.82 -0.11
C THR A 146 -8.82 -1.48 -0.82
N ASP A 147 -9.62 -1.28 -1.86
CA ASP A 147 -9.68 -0.01 -2.60
C ASP A 147 -10.13 1.14 -1.69
N TYR A 148 -11.10 0.90 -0.81
CA TYR A 148 -11.59 1.88 0.16
C TYR A 148 -10.50 2.25 1.19
N PHE A 149 -9.85 1.27 1.82
CA PHE A 149 -8.74 1.53 2.75
C PHE A 149 -7.60 2.30 2.09
N ARG A 150 -7.19 1.86 0.90
CA ARG A 150 -6.13 2.52 0.11
C ARG A 150 -6.51 3.98 -0.18
N ALA A 151 -7.74 4.23 -0.63
CA ALA A 151 -8.21 5.57 -0.95
C ALA A 151 -8.26 6.46 0.30
N SER A 152 -8.76 5.96 1.43
CA SER A 152 -8.80 6.69 2.70
C SER A 152 -7.40 7.06 3.18
N GLY A 153 -6.47 6.11 3.22
CA GLY A 153 -5.09 6.36 3.66
C GLY A 153 -4.34 7.31 2.73
N THR A 154 -4.47 7.09 1.42
CA THR A 154 -3.83 7.96 0.41
C THR A 154 -4.39 9.38 0.47
N GLY A 155 -5.72 9.52 0.52
CA GLY A 155 -6.37 10.82 0.60
C GLY A 155 -6.00 11.58 1.88
N PHE A 156 -5.92 10.89 3.02
CA PHE A 156 -5.47 11.49 4.27
C PHE A 156 -4.05 12.03 4.14
N VAL A 157 -3.08 11.20 3.74
CA VAL A 157 -1.69 11.63 3.60
C VAL A 157 -1.55 12.79 2.61
N MET A 158 -2.19 12.70 1.44
CA MET A 158 -2.13 13.77 0.42
C MET A 158 -2.71 15.10 0.93
N SER A 159 -3.80 15.02 1.70
CA SER A 159 -4.37 16.19 2.35
C SER A 159 -3.37 16.81 3.35
N GLN A 160 -2.78 15.99 4.23
CA GLN A 160 -1.81 16.46 5.24
C GLN A 160 -0.53 17.05 4.61
N LEU A 161 -0.04 16.48 3.51
CA LEU A 161 1.12 17.00 2.79
C LEU A 161 0.88 18.37 2.15
N SER A 162 -0.38 18.75 1.92
CA SER A 162 -0.76 20.05 1.37
C SER A 162 -0.86 21.15 2.43
N LEU A 163 -0.84 20.79 3.71
CA LEU A 163 -0.95 21.71 4.86
C LEU A 163 0.43 22.09 5.41
N ALA A 164 0.52 23.31 5.99
CA ALA A 164 1.67 23.69 6.80
C ALA A 164 1.77 22.81 8.05
N SER A 165 2.97 22.66 8.62
CA SER A 165 3.18 21.75 9.77
C SER A 165 2.34 22.10 10.99
N GLU A 166 2.03 23.39 11.22
CA GLU A 166 1.21 23.81 12.36
C GLU A 166 -0.29 23.55 12.17
N GLU A 167 -0.73 23.35 10.93
CA GLU A 167 -2.14 23.12 10.56
C GLU A 167 -2.51 21.63 10.55
N ARG A 168 -1.52 20.75 10.68
CA ARG A 168 -1.73 19.29 10.64
C ARG A 168 -2.30 18.80 11.96
N ASP A 169 -3.45 18.15 11.88
CA ASP A 169 -4.08 17.50 13.01
C ASP A 169 -3.75 15.99 13.01
N ALA A 170 -2.91 15.59 13.98
CA ALA A 170 -2.50 14.20 14.13
C ALA A 170 -3.64 13.28 14.59
N GLU A 171 -4.64 13.80 15.30
CA GLU A 171 -5.77 13.01 15.81
C GLU A 171 -6.69 12.53 14.67
N LEU A 172 -6.76 13.29 13.56
CA LEU A 172 -7.55 12.92 12.40
C LEU A 172 -7.15 11.57 11.79
N SER A 173 -5.88 11.17 11.88
CA SER A 173 -5.43 9.85 11.41
C SER A 173 -6.17 8.72 12.13
N GLY A 174 -6.32 8.84 13.45
CA GLY A 174 -7.07 7.90 14.28
C GLY A 174 -8.55 7.87 13.90
N ILE A 175 -9.18 9.04 13.83
CA ILE A 175 -10.61 9.18 13.52
C ILE A 175 -10.94 8.61 12.14
N ILE A 176 -10.13 8.91 11.11
CA ILE A 176 -10.34 8.42 9.75
C ILE A 176 -10.16 6.92 9.69
N PHE A 177 -9.13 6.36 10.36
CA PHE A 177 -8.97 4.91 10.43
C PHE A 177 -10.20 4.23 11.03
N GLU A 178 -10.70 4.72 12.17
CA GLU A 178 -11.89 4.14 12.83
C GLU A 178 -13.11 4.21 11.92
N ALA A 179 -13.32 5.35 11.24
CA ALA A 179 -14.39 5.49 10.26
C ALA A 179 -14.21 4.53 9.07
N THR A 180 -12.98 4.35 8.58
CA THR A 180 -12.64 3.45 7.47
C THR A 180 -12.86 1.99 7.86
N LEU A 181 -12.40 1.56 9.03
CA LEU A 181 -12.62 0.22 9.55
C LEU A 181 -14.10 -0.06 9.79
N ALA A 182 -14.85 0.91 10.30
CA ALA A 182 -16.29 0.77 10.51
C ALA A 182 -17.10 0.72 9.21
N ALA A 183 -16.63 1.36 8.14
CA ALA A 183 -17.28 1.32 6.84
C ALA A 183 -17.15 -0.05 6.16
N VAL A 184 -16.04 -0.75 6.38
CA VAL A 184 -15.73 -2.03 5.72
C VAL A 184 -15.99 -3.27 6.58
N SER A 185 -16.12 -3.11 7.90
CA SER A 185 -16.28 -4.23 8.84
C SER A 185 -17.53 -4.15 9.72
N THR A 186 -17.96 -5.30 10.24
CA THR A 186 -19.05 -5.41 11.21
C THR A 186 -18.63 -4.97 12.62
N ASP A 187 -17.33 -4.92 12.91
CA ASP A 187 -16.82 -4.55 14.24
C ASP A 187 -17.11 -3.08 14.58
N GLY A 188 -16.92 -2.18 13.63
CA GLY A 188 -17.30 -0.77 13.80
C GLY A 188 -18.81 -0.52 13.80
N ARG A 189 -19.63 -1.53 13.45
CA ARG A 189 -21.10 -1.44 13.48
C ARG A 189 -21.72 -1.90 14.80
N ARG A 190 -20.94 -2.39 15.77
CA ARG A 190 -21.46 -2.86 17.09
C ARG A 190 -22.25 -1.78 17.87
N GLY A 191 -22.17 -0.51 17.50
CA GLY A 191 -22.92 0.60 18.10
C GLY A 191 -24.26 1.00 17.46
N ARG A 192 -24.63 0.50 16.27
CA ARG A 192 -25.92 0.83 15.62
C ARG A 192 -26.58 -0.44 15.10
N GLY A 193 -27.55 -0.93 15.88
CA GLY A 193 -28.24 -2.19 15.68
C GLY A 193 -28.59 -2.50 14.23
N ARG A 194 -28.20 -3.69 13.75
CA ARG A 194 -28.73 -4.24 12.50
C ARG A 194 -29.05 -5.72 12.65
N LYS A 195 -30.24 -6.08 12.13
CA LYS A 195 -30.90 -7.39 12.20
C LYS A 195 -30.07 -8.49 11.53
N ALA A 196 -30.23 -9.71 12.02
CA ALA A 196 -29.54 -10.97 11.66
C ALA A 196 -29.66 -11.47 10.19
N ASN A 197 -30.08 -10.64 9.24
CA ASN A 197 -30.38 -11.02 7.85
C ASN A 197 -29.59 -10.21 6.79
N ASP A 198 -28.37 -9.78 7.10
CA ASP A 198 -27.53 -9.05 6.13
C ASP A 198 -26.98 -10.00 5.06
N VAL A 199 -27.67 -10.07 3.91
CA VAL A 199 -27.28 -10.87 2.73
C VAL A 199 -25.85 -10.56 2.30
N ARG A 200 -25.35 -9.34 2.52
CA ARG A 200 -23.99 -8.94 2.15
C ARG A 200 -22.93 -9.63 2.98
N ALA A 201 -23.08 -9.62 4.30
CA ALA A 201 -22.14 -10.28 5.20
C ALA A 201 -22.07 -11.79 4.92
N ARG A 202 -23.20 -12.42 4.56
CA ARG A 202 -23.24 -13.84 4.18
C ARG A 202 -22.59 -14.10 2.82
N ALA A 203 -22.78 -13.22 1.84
CA ALA A 203 -22.14 -13.34 0.54
C ALA A 203 -20.60 -13.25 0.66
N VAL A 204 -20.09 -12.33 1.47
CA VAL A 204 -18.66 -12.20 1.74
C VAL A 204 -18.11 -13.43 2.47
N ALA A 205 -18.75 -13.87 3.55
CA ALA A 205 -18.29 -15.04 4.31
C ALA A 205 -18.23 -16.31 3.45
N LEU A 206 -19.24 -16.54 2.59
CA LEU A 206 -19.24 -17.68 1.69
C LEU A 206 -18.17 -17.56 0.60
N ARG A 207 -17.93 -16.35 0.06
CA ARG A 207 -16.91 -16.11 -0.97
C ARG A 207 -15.51 -16.51 -0.49
N GLU A 208 -15.17 -16.15 0.74
CA GLU A 208 -13.84 -16.37 1.34
C GLU A 208 -13.63 -17.81 1.84
N ALA A 209 -14.69 -18.57 2.10
CA ALA A 209 -14.60 -19.98 2.49
C ALA A 209 -14.41 -20.96 1.31
N LEU A 210 -14.74 -20.53 0.08
CA LEU A 210 -14.68 -21.36 -1.13
C LEU A 210 -13.25 -21.73 -1.60
N PRO A 211 -12.18 -20.92 -1.42
CA PRO A 211 -10.81 -21.31 -1.79
C PRO A 211 -10.25 -22.45 -0.94
N GLU A 212 -10.58 -22.48 0.36
CA GLU A 212 -10.12 -23.52 1.30
C GLU A 212 -10.82 -24.87 1.05
N SER A 213 -12.05 -24.82 0.56
CA SER A 213 -12.87 -25.97 0.24
C SER A 213 -12.98 -26.11 -1.27
N ARG A 214 -11.98 -26.69 -1.97
CA ARG A 214 -12.14 -27.11 -3.38
C ARG A 214 -13.44 -27.90 -3.48
N THR A 215 -14.52 -27.26 -3.94
CA THR A 215 -15.85 -27.83 -3.83
C THR A 215 -15.96 -28.80 -5.00
N PRO A 216 -15.83 -30.13 -4.79
CA PRO A 216 -15.69 -31.06 -5.90
C PRO A 216 -16.98 -31.19 -6.73
N ALA A 217 -18.07 -30.56 -6.26
CA ALA A 217 -19.36 -30.50 -6.91
C ALA A 217 -19.47 -29.43 -8.03
N LEU A 218 -18.56 -28.46 -8.10
CA LEU A 218 -18.62 -27.37 -9.10
C LEU A 218 -17.42 -27.42 -10.04
N SER A 219 -17.65 -27.25 -11.34
CA SER A 219 -16.61 -27.05 -12.35
C SER A 219 -15.86 -25.72 -12.15
N ALA A 220 -14.68 -25.58 -12.76
CA ALA A 220 -13.90 -24.34 -12.67
C ALA A 220 -14.66 -23.11 -13.18
N ALA A 221 -15.48 -23.27 -14.23
CA ALA A 221 -16.32 -22.19 -14.76
C ALA A 221 -17.43 -21.78 -13.78
N GLU A 222 -18.09 -22.76 -13.14
CA GLU A 222 -19.14 -22.51 -12.14
C GLU A 222 -18.56 -21.89 -10.86
N GLN A 223 -17.36 -22.28 -10.45
CA GLN A 223 -16.65 -21.65 -9.32
C GLN A 223 -16.34 -20.18 -9.62
N GLY A 224 -15.87 -19.86 -10.84
CA GLY A 224 -15.64 -18.48 -11.27
C GLY A 224 -16.92 -17.65 -11.35
N LEU A 225 -18.03 -18.25 -11.77
CA LEU A 225 -19.33 -17.57 -11.85
C LEU A 225 -19.95 -17.33 -10.46
N LEU A 226 -19.88 -18.33 -9.57
CA LEU A 226 -20.33 -18.20 -8.18
C LEU A 226 -19.54 -17.12 -7.45
N ALA A 227 -18.21 -17.11 -7.63
CA ALA A 227 -17.32 -16.07 -7.16
C ALA A 227 -17.80 -14.67 -7.57
N GLU A 228 -18.04 -14.46 -8.86
CA GLU A 228 -18.51 -13.19 -9.39
C GLU A 228 -19.88 -12.78 -8.83
N TRP A 229 -20.81 -13.71 -8.68
CA TRP A 229 -22.14 -13.41 -8.12
C TRP A 229 -22.10 -13.04 -6.65
N LEU A 230 -21.28 -13.74 -5.85
CA LEU A 230 -21.10 -13.42 -4.45
C LEU A 230 -20.46 -12.03 -4.27
N ASP A 231 -19.47 -11.71 -5.10
CA ASP A 231 -18.86 -10.37 -5.13
C ASP A 231 -19.92 -9.30 -5.46
N ARG A 232 -20.79 -9.53 -6.46
CA ARG A 232 -21.88 -8.61 -6.79
C ARG A 232 -22.90 -8.43 -5.65
N LEU A 233 -23.29 -9.52 -4.98
CA LEU A 233 -24.24 -9.47 -3.86
C LEU A 233 -23.68 -8.75 -2.64
N ALA A 234 -22.38 -8.90 -2.36
CA ALA A 234 -21.69 -8.16 -1.31
C ALA A 234 -21.68 -6.64 -1.57
N ASP A 235 -21.74 -6.26 -2.85
CA ASP A 235 -21.44 -4.92 -3.33
C ASP A 235 -22.68 -4.06 -3.71
N GLN A 236 -23.90 -4.62 -3.70
CA GLN A 236 -25.13 -3.86 -3.98
C GLN A 236 -25.37 -2.75 -2.94
N ALA A 237 -26.05 -1.65 -3.30
CA ALA A 237 -26.22 -0.44 -2.48
C ALA A 237 -27.29 -0.57 -1.39
#